data_AF-A0A5P9P5N4-F1
#
_entry.id   AF-A0A5P9P5N4-F1
#
_cell.length_a   1.000
_cell.length_b   1.000
_cell.length_c   1.000
_cell.angle_alpha   90.00
_cell.angle_beta   90.00
_cell.angle_gamma   90.00
#
_symmetry.space_group_name_H-M   'P 1'
#
loop_
_entity.id
_entity.type
_entity.pdbx_description
1 polymer ?
#
loop_
_entity_poly.entity_id
_entity_poly.type
_entity_poly.pdbx_seq_one_letter_code
_entity_poly.pdbx_strand_id
1 'polypeptide(L)'
;MTGSSFAVGLHTASVLDAPISLGRLVFLVAFGVLVVATIVIRFEHARAVYGSDDATREPKTNCPSCGARILAESDVCEYCEESLTDNESGYGWIDD
;
A
#
# COMPACT_ATOMS: atom_id res chain seq x y z
N MET A 1 16.26 30.39 -59.95
CA MET A 1 15.06 29.73 -59.39
C MET A 1 15.27 28.23 -59.42
N THR A 2 15.85 27.66 -58.37
CA THR A 2 16.01 26.20 -58.23
C THR A 2 15.31 25.81 -56.93
N GLY A 3 14.08 25.34 -57.06
CA GLY A 3 13.31 24.79 -55.95
C GLY A 3 13.71 23.33 -55.75
N SER A 4 14.44 23.06 -54.68
CA SER A 4 14.75 21.69 -54.24
C SER A 4 13.63 21.23 -53.30
N SER A 5 12.74 20.40 -53.82
CA SER A 5 11.71 19.72 -53.04
C SER A 5 12.35 18.76 -52.04
N PHE A 6 12.22 19.04 -50.75
CA PHE A 6 12.53 18.09 -49.69
C PHE A 6 11.34 17.15 -49.51
N ALA A 7 11.45 15.92 -50.04
CA ALA A 7 10.53 14.85 -49.70
C ALA A 7 10.82 14.39 -48.25
N VAL A 8 10.08 14.94 -47.29
CA VAL A 8 10.05 14.42 -45.92
C VAL A 8 9.27 13.11 -45.96
N GLY A 9 9.98 12.00 -46.09
CA GLY A 9 9.43 10.65 -45.98
C GLY A 9 8.89 10.43 -44.58
N LEU A 10 7.56 10.42 -44.46
CA LEU A 10 6.85 10.09 -43.24
C LEU A 10 6.98 8.58 -42.99
N HIS A 11 7.98 8.17 -42.21
CA HIS A 11 8.08 6.80 -41.70
C HIS A 11 7.07 6.59 -40.56
N THR A 12 5.79 6.41 -40.90
CA THR A 12 4.84 5.74 -40.01
C THR A 12 5.17 4.24 -40.04
N ALA A 13 6.17 3.83 -39.27
CA ALA A 13 6.46 2.42 -39.07
C ALA A 13 5.31 1.82 -38.24
N SER A 14 4.42 1.12 -38.93
CA SER A 14 3.40 0.25 -38.38
C SER A 14 4.04 -0.77 -37.44
N VAL A 15 4.10 -0.47 -36.14
CA VAL A 15 4.63 -1.38 -35.11
C VAL A 15 3.78 -2.67 -35.01
N LEU A 16 2.61 -2.70 -35.67
CA LEU A 16 1.67 -3.82 -35.65
C LEU A 16 1.96 -4.92 -36.70
N ASP A 17 2.88 -4.72 -37.66
CA ASP A 17 3.09 -5.69 -38.76
C ASP A 17 4.38 -6.53 -38.63
N ALA A 18 5.14 -6.37 -37.53
CA ALA A 18 6.26 -7.26 -37.28
C ALA A 18 5.72 -8.66 -36.93
N PRO A 19 6.09 -9.75 -37.64
CA PRO A 19 5.66 -11.09 -37.28
C PRO A 19 6.31 -11.43 -35.94
N ILE A 20 5.55 -11.25 -34.87
CA ILE A 20 5.96 -11.71 -33.54
C ILE A 20 6.12 -13.22 -33.70
N SER A 21 7.37 -13.69 -33.66
CA SER A 21 7.65 -15.11 -33.77
C SER A 21 6.79 -15.83 -32.74
N LEU A 22 6.11 -16.91 -33.11
CA LEU A 22 5.24 -17.67 -32.19
C LEU A 22 5.96 -17.98 -30.87
N GLY A 23 7.27 -18.25 -30.92
CA GLY A 23 8.11 -18.42 -29.73
C GLY A 23 8.21 -17.19 -28.81
N ARG A 24 8.25 -15.97 -29.37
CA ARG A 24 8.22 -14.73 -28.57
C ARG A 24 6.87 -14.53 -27.89
N LEU A 25 5.76 -14.82 -28.58
CA LEU A 25 4.43 -14.70 -27.99
C LEU A 25 4.26 -15.71 -26.85
N VAL A 26 4.62 -16.98 -27.09
CA VAL A 26 4.59 -18.03 -26.05
C VAL A 26 5.46 -17.66 -24.87
N PHE A 27 6.66 -17.13 -25.10
CA PHE A 27 7.55 -16.67 -24.03
C PHE A 27 6.92 -15.55 -23.20
N LEU A 28 6.34 -14.52 -23.84
CA LEU A 28 5.71 -13.40 -23.15
C LEU A 28 4.50 -13.85 -22.32
N VAL A 29 3.68 -14.74 -22.86
CA VAL A 29 2.53 -15.32 -22.14
C VAL A 29 3.01 -16.14 -20.95
N ALA A 30 3.98 -17.04 -21.15
CA ALA A 30 4.53 -17.86 -20.08
C ALA A 30 5.18 -17.00 -18.98
N PHE A 31 5.94 -15.99 -19.36
CA PHE A 31 6.55 -15.04 -18.42
C PHE A 31 5.49 -14.24 -17.67
N GLY A 32 4.46 -13.74 -18.35
CA GLY A 32 3.34 -13.03 -17.74
C GLY A 32 2.60 -13.89 -16.71
N VAL A 33 2.30 -15.14 -17.05
CA VAL A 33 1.68 -16.11 -16.12
C VAL A 33 2.58 -16.37 -14.91
N LEU A 34 3.88 -16.55 -15.10
CA LEU A 34 4.84 -16.77 -14.01
C LEU A 34 4.91 -15.55 -13.07
N VAL A 35 4.95 -14.34 -13.62
CA VAL A 35 4.93 -13.10 -12.83
C VAL A 35 3.65 -12.99 -12.01
N VAL A 36 2.48 -13.20 -12.63
CA VAL A 36 1.19 -13.16 -11.93
C VAL A 36 1.13 -14.23 -10.83
N ALA A 37 1.52 -15.47 -11.13
CA ALA A 37 1.57 -16.54 -10.14
C ALA A 37 2.49 -16.19 -8.95
N THR A 38 3.66 -15.61 -9.24
CA THR A 38 4.59 -15.16 -8.19
C THR A 38 3.96 -14.07 -7.33
N ILE A 39 3.28 -13.08 -7.91
CA ILE A 39 2.61 -12.01 -7.17
C ILE A 39 1.53 -12.60 -6.25
N VAL A 40 0.70 -13.51 -6.76
CA VAL A 40 -0.37 -14.15 -5.97
C VAL A 40 0.22 -14.94 -4.79
N ILE A 41 1.22 -15.79 -5.04
CA ILE A 41 1.89 -16.59 -4.00
C ILE A 41 2.52 -15.68 -2.93
N ARG A 42 3.19 -14.60 -3.34
CA ARG A 42 3.80 -13.64 -2.42
C ARG A 42 2.75 -12.92 -1.58
N PHE A 43 1.61 -12.59 -2.16
CA PHE A 43 0.52 -11.92 -1.47
C PHE A 43 -0.16 -12.84 -0.47
N GLU A 44 -0.33 -14.11 -0.78
CA GLU A 44 -0.82 -15.13 0.17
C GLU A 44 0.14 -15.32 1.35
N HIS A 45 1.45 -15.39 1.10
CA HIS A 45 2.45 -15.43 2.17
C HIS A 45 2.45 -14.15 3.01
N ALA A 46 2.35 -12.98 2.38
CA ALA A 46 2.24 -11.71 3.10
C ALA A 46 0.98 -11.69 3.96
N ARG A 47 -0.16 -12.16 3.46
CA ARG A 47 -1.39 -12.29 4.25
C ARG A 47 -1.27 -13.29 5.39
N ALA A 48 -0.58 -14.41 5.19
CA ALA A 48 -0.36 -15.39 6.26
C ALA A 48 0.54 -14.84 7.38
N VAL A 49 1.53 -14.01 7.04
CA VAL A 49 2.45 -13.41 8.02
C VAL A 49 1.85 -12.16 8.68
N TYR A 50 1.28 -11.23 7.90
CA TYR A 50 0.77 -9.96 8.40
C TYR A 50 -0.71 -10.00 8.80
N GLY A 51 -1.51 -10.91 8.26
CA GLY A 51 -2.93 -11.05 8.59
C GLY A 51 -3.18 -11.57 10.00
N SER A 52 -2.13 -12.00 10.71
CA SER A 52 -2.21 -12.40 12.12
C SER A 52 -1.91 -11.25 13.10
N ASP A 53 -1.39 -10.11 12.62
CA ASP A 53 -0.91 -9.05 13.51
C ASP A 53 -1.99 -8.05 13.91
N ASP A 54 -3.08 -7.90 13.15
CA ASP A 54 -4.17 -6.96 13.49
C ASP A 54 -5.19 -7.56 14.48
N ALA A 55 -5.36 -8.88 14.51
CA ALA A 55 -6.30 -9.53 15.44
C ALA A 55 -5.72 -9.72 16.86
N THR A 56 -4.42 -9.51 17.04
CA THR A 56 -3.69 -9.79 18.29
C THR A 56 -2.89 -8.61 18.82
N ARG A 57 -2.91 -7.45 18.13
CA ARG A 57 -2.28 -6.24 18.67
C ARG A 57 -3.21 -5.61 19.66
N GLU A 58 -2.79 -5.60 20.92
CA GLU A 58 -3.40 -4.73 21.92
C GLU A 58 -3.36 -3.28 21.40
N PRO A 59 -4.50 -2.57 21.39
CA PRO A 59 -4.58 -1.21 20.90
C PRO A 59 -3.61 -0.32 21.69
N LYS A 60 -2.91 0.58 20.99
CA LYS A 60 -1.95 1.50 21.62
C LYS A 60 -2.38 2.94 21.44
N THR A 61 -2.30 3.73 22.49
CA THR A 61 -2.57 5.17 22.51
C THR A 61 -1.35 5.94 23.00
N ASN A 62 -1.36 7.27 22.90
CA ASN A 62 -0.35 8.12 23.53
C ASN A 62 -0.89 8.64 24.86
N CYS A 63 -0.07 8.60 25.91
CA CYS A 63 -0.38 9.19 27.20
C CYS A 63 -0.62 10.71 27.05
N PRO A 64 -1.75 11.26 27.54
CA PRO A 64 -2.05 12.68 27.42
C PRO A 64 -1.11 13.58 28.24
N SER A 65 -0.50 13.03 29.30
CA SER A 65 0.34 13.79 30.23
C SER A 65 1.79 13.90 29.76
N CYS A 66 2.38 12.82 29.24
CA CYS A 66 3.80 12.80 28.84
C CYS A 66 4.05 12.48 27.36
N GLY A 67 3.03 12.06 26.61
CA GLY A 67 3.14 11.72 25.19
C GLY A 67 3.72 10.34 24.89
N ALA A 68 4.06 9.53 25.92
CA ALA A 68 4.59 8.19 25.70
C ALA A 68 3.55 7.24 25.10
N ARG A 69 3.98 6.32 24.24
CA ARG A 69 3.09 5.35 23.60
C ARG A 69 2.85 4.14 24.51
N ILE A 70 1.61 3.93 24.90
CA ILE A 70 1.15 2.99 25.93
C ILE A 70 0.03 2.08 25.39
N LEU A 71 -0.31 1.03 26.13
CA LEU A 71 -1.51 0.22 25.88
C LEU A 71 -2.77 1.06 26.16
N ALA A 72 -3.79 0.94 25.31
CA ALA A 72 -5.01 1.73 25.44
C ALA A 72 -5.84 1.33 26.67
N GLU A 73 -5.73 0.08 27.10
CA GLU A 73 -6.36 -0.49 28.29
C GLU A 73 -5.56 -0.29 29.59
N SER A 74 -4.47 0.50 29.58
CA SER A 74 -3.69 0.76 30.79
C SER A 74 -4.37 1.83 31.67
N ASP A 75 -4.52 1.54 32.97
CA ASP A 75 -5.07 2.49 33.95
C ASP A 75 -4.03 3.53 34.40
N VAL A 76 -2.74 3.26 34.20
CA VAL A 76 -1.62 4.09 34.64
C VAL A 76 -0.52 4.08 33.58
N CYS A 77 0.07 5.24 33.31
CA CYS A 77 1.18 5.36 32.38
C CYS A 77 2.46 4.72 32.97
N GLU A 78 3.04 3.73 32.28
CA GLU A 78 4.28 3.06 32.70
C GLU A 78 5.54 3.97 32.72
N TYR A 79 5.45 5.16 32.13
CA TYR A 79 6.58 6.10 31.99
C TYR A 79 6.53 7.26 32.97
N CYS A 80 5.38 7.91 33.11
CA CYS A 80 5.22 9.07 34.00
C CYS A 80 4.36 8.76 35.22
N GLU A 81 3.89 7.53 35.37
CA GLU A 81 3.13 7.02 36.52
C GLU A 81 1.79 7.73 36.77
N GLU A 82 1.36 8.57 35.83
CA GLU A 82 0.09 9.30 35.90
C GLU A 82 -1.09 8.36 35.60
N SER A 83 -2.20 8.52 36.34
CA SER A 83 -3.42 7.76 36.09
C SER A 83 -4.07 8.16 34.77
N LEU A 84 -4.54 7.16 34.03
CA LEU A 84 -5.16 7.29 32.71
C LEU A 84 -6.67 7.09 32.75
N THR A 85 -7.26 6.97 33.95
CA THR A 85 -8.69 6.82 34.15
C THR A 85 -9.42 7.78 33.23
N ASP A 86 -10.27 7.20 32.38
CA ASP A 86 -11.03 7.89 31.36
C ASP A 86 -11.55 9.20 31.95
N ASN A 87 -11.25 10.30 31.30
CA ASN A 87 -11.98 11.54 31.51
C ASN A 87 -13.43 11.34 31.02
N GLU A 88 -14.21 10.48 31.71
CA GLU A 88 -15.66 10.61 31.90
C GLU A 88 -15.95 11.91 32.69
N SER A 89 -15.29 13.01 32.35
CA SER A 89 -15.71 14.34 32.73
C SER A 89 -17.00 14.61 31.97
N GLY A 90 -18.09 14.35 32.67
CA GLY A 90 -19.44 14.31 32.16
C GLY A 90 -19.83 15.54 31.36
N TYR A 91 -20.62 15.26 30.34
CA TYR A 91 -21.68 16.11 29.86
C TYR A 91 -22.68 16.33 31.01
N GLY A 92 -22.29 17.15 31.99
CA GLY A 92 -23.20 17.96 32.75
C GLY A 92 -23.73 19.01 31.80
N TRP A 93 -24.86 18.72 31.15
CA TRP A 93 -25.67 19.72 30.50
C TRP A 93 -25.97 20.79 31.54
N ILE A 94 -25.39 21.97 31.36
CA ILE A 94 -25.84 23.19 32.04
C ILE A 94 -27.17 23.50 31.37
N ASP A 95 -28.27 23.14 32.02
CA ASP A 95 -29.60 23.66 31.69
C ASP A 95 -29.63 25.14 32.12
N ASP A 96 -29.49 26.05 31.16
CA ASP A 96 -29.80 27.48 31.28
C ASP A 96 -31.30 27.76 31.01
#